data_AF-A0A7C8MF36-F1
#
_entry.id   AF-A0A7C8MF36-F1
#
_cell.length_a   1.000
_cell.length_b   1.000
_cell.length_c   1.000
_cell.angle_alpha   90.00
_cell.angle_beta   90.00
_cell.angle_gamma   90.00
#
_symmetry.space_group_name_H-M   'P 1'
#
loop_
_entity.id
_entity.type
_entity.pdbx_description
1 polymer ?
#
loop_
_entity_poly.entity_id
_entity_poly.type
_entity_poly.pdbx_seq_one_letter_code
_entity_poly.pdbx_strand_id
1 'polypeptide(L)'
;MFIDTSFNTVPTVLANLHQSFHEAAVRCFAYARSLSRVKSTPSSLLIKTIDSIIGLAFVMLQRRTRAKGSQNLERVRSAISRRQIQWLACKAFGAVFQRRQTQHRPLLAWLDGSLAAVRPSSSAERRMLEGATTWRGGRAGAPQSSRISRWRRNRPPPPSPRRAVELLTSLQVQVVP
;
A
#
# COMPACT_ATOMS: atom_id res chain seq x y z
N MET A 1 9.91 1.40 9.58
CA MET A 1 9.58 2.41 10.62
C MET A 1 9.14 3.70 9.92
N PHE A 2 8.09 3.64 9.10
CA PHE A 2 7.66 4.70 8.15
C PHE A 2 6.38 5.44 8.59
N ILE A 3 5.57 4.82 9.46
CA ILE A 3 4.30 5.35 9.99
C ILE A 3 4.49 5.66 11.48
N ASP A 4 5.59 6.36 11.81
CA ASP A 4 5.81 6.82 13.18
C ASP A 4 5.28 8.25 13.32
N THR A 5 4.01 8.34 13.68
CA THR A 5 3.24 9.58 13.82
C THR A 5 3.64 10.40 15.05
N SER A 6 4.53 9.87 15.89
CA SER A 6 5.04 10.57 17.06
C SER A 6 6.02 11.71 16.70
N PHE A 7 6.78 11.58 15.60
CA PHE A 7 7.79 12.56 15.16
C PHE A 7 7.54 13.16 13.77
N ASN A 8 6.49 12.73 13.05
CA ASN A 8 6.23 13.15 11.68
C ASN A 8 5.00 14.06 11.58
N THR A 9 5.08 15.07 10.71
CA THR A 9 3.94 15.94 10.37
C THR A 9 2.95 15.19 9.48
N VAL A 10 1.70 15.66 9.41
CA VAL A 10 0.65 15.07 8.55
C VAL A 10 1.10 14.90 7.09
N PRO A 11 1.71 15.90 6.42
CA PRO A 11 2.20 15.72 5.04
C PRO A 11 3.25 14.60 4.90
N THR A 12 4.18 14.49 5.85
CA THR A 12 5.20 13.44 5.83
C THR A 12 4.58 12.06 6.03
N VAL A 13 3.59 11.93 6.92
CA VAL A 13 2.87 10.67 7.13
C VAL A 13 2.13 10.25 5.86
N LEU A 14 1.44 11.18 5.19
CA LEU A 14 0.73 10.92 3.93
C LEU A 14 1.71 10.49 2.81
N ALA A 15 2.86 11.15 2.70
CA ALA A 15 3.89 10.81 1.72
C ALA A 15 4.48 9.41 1.98
N ASN A 16 4.82 9.12 3.24
CA ASN A 16 5.30 7.82 3.69
C ASN A 16 4.28 6.71 3.42
N LEU A 17 3.00 7.00 3.60
CA LEU A 17 1.91 6.07 3.34
C LEU A 17 1.75 5.80 1.84
N HIS A 18 1.77 6.83 1.01
CA HIS A 18 1.75 6.70 -0.45
C HIS A 18 2.92 5.85 -0.95
N GLN A 19 4.14 6.15 -0.48
CA GLN A 19 5.33 5.37 -0.84
C GLN A 19 5.19 3.90 -0.42
N SER A 20 4.67 3.64 0.78
CA SER A 20 4.44 2.27 1.27
C SER A 20 3.42 1.53 0.40
N PHE A 21 2.34 2.20 -0.03
CA PHE A 21 1.38 1.62 -0.98
C PHE A 21 1.99 1.37 -2.35
N HIS A 22 2.83 2.28 -2.86
CA HIS A 22 3.51 2.07 -4.13
C HIS A 22 4.45 0.85 -4.07
N GLU A 23 5.21 0.69 -2.99
CA GLU A 23 6.01 -0.52 -2.78
C GLU A 23 5.16 -1.79 -2.70
N ALA A 24 4.03 -1.74 -1.98
CA ALA A 24 3.09 -2.85 -1.92
C ALA A 24 2.52 -3.19 -3.31
N ALA A 25 2.17 -2.18 -4.10
CA ALA A 25 1.69 -2.34 -5.47
C ALA A 25 2.74 -2.98 -6.39
N VAL A 26 4.01 -2.56 -6.30
CA VAL A 26 5.11 -3.18 -7.06
C VAL A 26 5.29 -4.65 -6.68
N ARG A 27 5.23 -4.98 -5.38
CA ARG A 27 5.29 -6.38 -4.91
C ARG A 27 4.09 -7.17 -5.41
N CYS A 28 2.89 -6.65 -5.24
CA CYS A 28 1.64 -7.26 -5.68
C CYS A 28 1.65 -7.55 -7.19
N PHE A 29 2.09 -6.59 -8.01
CA PHE A 29 2.26 -6.77 -9.45
C PHE A 29 3.29 -7.86 -9.80
N ALA A 30 4.44 -7.88 -9.11
CA ALA A 30 5.44 -8.92 -9.32
C ALA A 30 4.91 -10.32 -8.97
N TYR A 31 4.16 -10.45 -7.87
CA TYR A 31 3.50 -11.70 -7.46
C TYR A 31 2.43 -12.13 -8.47
N ALA A 32 1.54 -11.23 -8.89
CA ALA A 32 0.51 -11.51 -9.89
C ALA A 32 1.14 -12.00 -11.20
N ARG A 33 2.25 -11.39 -11.63
CA ARG A 33 3.02 -11.79 -12.82
C ARG A 33 3.69 -13.16 -12.66
N SER A 34 4.23 -13.49 -11.49
CA SER A 34 4.82 -14.81 -11.27
C SER A 34 3.74 -15.90 -11.21
N LEU A 35 2.59 -15.59 -10.59
CA LEU A 35 1.47 -16.51 -10.49
C LEU A 35 0.79 -16.73 -11.83
N SER A 36 0.64 -15.70 -12.67
CA SER A 36 0.01 -15.81 -13.99
C SER A 36 0.72 -16.77 -14.94
N ARG A 37 1.97 -17.17 -14.64
CA ARG A 37 2.69 -18.23 -15.38
C ARG A 37 2.15 -19.63 -15.09
N VAL A 38 1.49 -19.81 -13.95
CA VAL A 38 0.94 -21.08 -13.47
C VAL A 38 -0.59 -21.04 -13.49
N LYS A 39 -1.20 -19.96 -12.99
CA LYS A 39 -2.65 -19.73 -12.94
C LYS A 39 -2.96 -18.25 -13.05
N SER A 40 -3.90 -17.88 -13.91
CA SER A 40 -4.35 -16.49 -14.03
C SER A 40 -4.85 -15.96 -12.68
N THR A 41 -4.28 -14.84 -12.22
CA THR A 41 -4.69 -14.21 -10.96
C THR A 41 -5.98 -13.41 -11.21
N PRO A 42 -7.10 -13.76 -10.58
CA PRO A 42 -8.35 -13.06 -10.81
C PRO A 42 -8.27 -11.64 -10.26
N SER A 43 -8.81 -10.67 -11.00
CA SER A 43 -8.83 -9.26 -10.58
C SER A 43 -9.57 -9.06 -9.25
N SER A 44 -10.56 -9.90 -8.94
CA SER A 44 -11.29 -9.88 -7.67
C SER A 44 -10.40 -10.14 -6.45
N LEU A 45 -9.38 -11.01 -6.57
CA LEU A 45 -8.42 -11.27 -5.49
C LEU A 45 -7.51 -10.07 -5.26
N LEU A 46 -7.07 -9.41 -6.34
CA LEU A 46 -6.27 -8.18 -6.25
C LEU A 46 -7.07 -7.05 -5.59
N ILE A 47 -8.34 -6.87 -5.99
CA ILE A 47 -9.24 -5.87 -5.38
C ILE A 47 -9.40 -6.11 -3.88
N LYS A 48 -9.73 -7.35 -3.47
CA LYS A 48 -9.85 -7.72 -2.04
C LYS A 48 -8.56 -7.46 -1.27
N THR A 49 -7.42 -7.76 -1.88
CA THR A 49 -6.10 -7.55 -1.27
C THR A 49 -5.83 -6.06 -1.07
N ILE A 50 -6.14 -5.22 -2.07
CA ILE A 50 -5.96 -3.76 -1.99
C ILE A 50 -6.86 -3.18 -0.90
N ASP A 51 -8.14 -3.56 -0.87
CA ASP A 51 -9.08 -3.11 0.17
C ASP A 51 -8.63 -3.52 1.58
N SER A 52 -8.14 -4.75 1.74
CA SER A 52 -7.59 -5.25 3.01
C SER A 52 -6.35 -4.46 3.45
N ILE A 53 -5.45 -4.11 2.51
CA ILE A 53 -4.26 -3.29 2.80
C ILE A 53 -4.65 -1.87 3.21
N ILE A 54 -5.67 -1.28 2.59
CA ILE A 54 -6.24 0.03 2.98
C ILE A 54 -6.81 -0.03 4.40
N GLY A 55 -7.61 -1.06 4.69
CA GLY A 55 -8.19 -1.29 6.02
C GLY A 55 -7.12 -1.48 7.09
N LEU A 56 -6.10 -2.31 6.80
CA LEU A 56 -4.97 -2.54 7.70
C LEU A 56 -4.20 -1.24 7.95
N ALA A 57 -3.91 -0.44 6.93
CA ALA A 57 -3.23 0.83 7.09
C ALA A 57 -4.01 1.80 7.99
N PHE A 58 -5.34 1.88 7.82
CA PHE A 58 -6.21 2.67 8.68
C PHE A 58 -6.15 2.18 10.14
N VAL A 59 -6.30 0.88 10.37
CA VAL A 59 -6.21 0.30 11.72
C VAL A 59 -4.83 0.52 12.33
N MET A 60 -3.75 0.37 11.57
CA MET A 60 -2.40 0.63 12.06
C MET A 60 -2.20 2.08 12.49
N LEU A 61 -2.76 3.03 11.74
CA LEU A 61 -2.74 4.44 12.10
C LEU A 61 -3.54 4.71 13.38
N GLN A 62 -4.70 4.06 13.54
CA GLN A 62 -5.57 4.16 14.72
C GLN A 62 -5.07 3.39 15.95
N ARG A 63 -4.27 2.32 15.80
CA ARG A 63 -3.75 1.53 16.93
C ARG A 63 -2.49 2.13 17.54
N ARG A 64 -1.61 2.69 16.71
CA ARG A 64 -0.37 3.33 17.17
C ARG A 64 -0.62 4.57 18.03
N THR A 65 -1.83 5.12 17.99
CA THR A 65 -2.26 6.27 18.79
C THR A 65 -2.56 5.94 20.25
N ARG A 66 -2.94 4.68 20.56
CA ARG A 66 -3.18 4.25 21.94
C ARG A 66 -1.89 4.08 22.75
N ALA A 67 -0.73 4.08 22.10
CA ALA A 67 0.54 3.69 22.70
C ALA A 67 1.39 4.86 23.26
N LYS A 68 0.98 6.12 23.15
CA LYS A 68 1.66 7.27 23.79
C LYS A 68 0.83 8.55 23.68
N GLY A 69 0.62 9.26 24.78
CA GLY A 69 -0.16 10.51 24.85
C GLY A 69 0.53 11.75 24.26
N SER A 70 0.93 11.71 22.98
CA SER A 70 1.49 12.89 22.30
C SER A 70 0.41 13.67 21.55
N GLN A 71 0.36 15.00 21.72
CA GLN A 71 -0.61 15.87 21.05
C GLN A 71 -0.48 15.84 19.51
N ASN A 72 0.73 15.58 19.00
CA ASN A 72 0.99 15.45 17.57
C ASN A 72 0.27 14.23 16.96
N LEU A 73 0.17 13.15 17.73
CA LEU A 73 -0.47 11.90 17.34
C LEU A 73 -1.98 12.04 17.18
N GLU A 74 -2.62 12.78 18.09
CA GLU A 74 -4.05 13.06 18.02
C GLU A 74 -4.38 14.02 16.87
N ARG A 75 -3.49 14.99 16.59
CA ARG A 75 -3.61 15.87 15.41
C ARG A 75 -3.50 15.08 14.10
N VAL A 76 -2.61 14.10 14.03
CA VAL A 76 -2.51 13.22 12.85
C VAL A 76 -3.76 12.34 12.71
N ARG A 77 -4.32 11.85 13.82
CA ARG A 77 -5.54 11.03 13.82
C ARG A 77 -6.76 11.78 13.33
N SER A 78 -6.98 13.00 13.81
CA SER A 78 -8.12 13.83 13.40
C SER A 78 -7.98 14.32 11.95
N ALA A 79 -6.75 14.50 11.48
CA ALA A 79 -6.48 15.00 10.14
C ALA A 79 -6.57 13.92 9.04
N ILE A 80 -6.20 12.67 9.34
CA ILE A 80 -6.12 11.61 8.32
C ILE A 80 -7.34 10.69 8.34
N SER A 81 -8.19 10.83 7.32
CA SER A 81 -9.40 10.00 7.17
C SER A 81 -9.13 8.72 6.35
N ARG A 82 -9.97 7.69 6.52
CA ARG A 82 -9.93 6.48 5.68
C ARG A 82 -10.05 6.82 4.18
N ARG A 83 -10.83 7.86 3.84
CA ARG A 83 -10.99 8.37 2.48
C ARG A 83 -9.67 8.81 1.86
N GLN A 84 -8.86 9.56 2.62
CA GLN A 84 -7.55 10.02 2.18
C GLN A 84 -6.57 8.86 1.99
N ILE A 85 -6.59 7.88 2.92
CA ILE A 85 -5.80 6.66 2.80
C ILE A 85 -6.17 5.89 1.53
N GLN A 86 -7.47 5.70 1.29
CA GLN A 86 -7.98 5.04 0.08
C GLN A 86 -7.56 5.79 -1.18
N TRP A 87 -7.66 7.12 -1.20
CA TRP A 87 -7.24 7.93 -2.35
C TRP A 87 -5.75 7.73 -2.67
N LEU A 88 -4.88 7.76 -1.66
CA LEU A 88 -3.44 7.54 -1.82
C LEU A 88 -3.14 6.12 -2.30
N ALA A 89 -3.80 5.12 -1.75
CA ALA A 89 -3.64 3.73 -2.19
C ALA A 89 -4.07 3.57 -3.64
N CYS A 90 -5.24 4.06 -4.03
CA CYS A 90 -5.74 3.92 -5.39
C CYS A 90 -4.82 4.61 -6.41
N LYS A 91 -4.28 5.80 -6.11
CA LYS A 91 -3.27 6.48 -6.95
C LYS A 91 -1.99 5.65 -7.08
N ALA A 92 -1.47 5.14 -5.97
CA ALA A 92 -0.24 4.34 -5.96
C ALA A 92 -0.38 3.02 -6.75
N PHE A 93 -1.48 2.28 -6.53
CA PHE A 93 -1.77 1.05 -7.24
C PHE A 93 -2.08 1.32 -8.72
N GLY A 94 -2.83 2.37 -9.04
CA GLY A 94 -3.08 2.80 -10.41
C GLY A 94 -1.79 3.03 -11.19
N ALA A 95 -0.85 3.79 -10.63
CA ALA A 95 0.44 4.08 -11.27
C ALA A 95 1.27 2.83 -11.62
N VAL A 96 1.14 1.75 -10.84
CA VAL A 96 1.85 0.49 -11.10
C VAL A 96 1.11 -0.38 -12.12
N PHE A 97 -0.20 -0.56 -11.95
CA PHE A 97 -1.00 -1.48 -12.77
C PHE A 97 -1.37 -0.91 -14.15
N GLN A 98 -1.36 0.41 -14.34
CA GLN A 98 -1.56 1.05 -15.65
C GLN A 98 -0.55 0.57 -16.71
N ARG A 99 0.67 0.19 -16.29
CA ARG A 99 1.73 -0.29 -17.20
C ARG A 99 1.33 -1.54 -17.98
N ARG A 100 0.33 -2.30 -17.53
CA ARG A 100 -0.26 -3.44 -18.25
C ARG A 100 -1.79 -3.42 -18.21
N GLN A 101 -2.37 -2.29 -18.60
CA GLN A 101 -3.81 -2.04 -18.57
C GLN A 101 -4.66 -3.16 -19.18
N THR A 102 -4.22 -3.77 -20.29
CA THR A 102 -5.00 -4.80 -21.01
C THR A 102 -5.27 -6.06 -20.18
N GLN A 103 -4.39 -6.43 -19.24
CA GLN A 103 -4.54 -7.62 -18.39
C GLN A 103 -5.27 -7.33 -17.07
N HIS A 104 -5.40 -6.06 -16.70
CA HIS A 104 -5.92 -5.63 -15.39
C HIS A 104 -7.09 -4.64 -15.52
N ARG A 105 -7.83 -4.69 -16.65
CA ARG A 105 -8.96 -3.77 -16.89
C ARG A 105 -10.00 -3.73 -15.76
N PRO A 106 -10.46 -4.87 -15.20
CA PRO A 106 -11.44 -4.82 -14.12
C PRO A 106 -10.89 -4.17 -12.85
N LEU A 107 -9.61 -4.42 -12.54
CA LEU A 107 -8.93 -3.79 -11.42
C LEU A 107 -8.80 -2.27 -11.62
N LEU A 108 -8.39 -1.83 -12.82
CA LEU A 108 -8.24 -0.41 -13.11
C LEU A 108 -9.58 0.33 -13.10
N ALA A 109 -10.64 -0.27 -13.66
CA ALA A 109 -11.99 0.28 -13.56
C ALA A 109 -12.45 0.42 -12.11
N TRP A 110 -12.15 -0.56 -11.26
CA TRP A 110 -12.45 -0.47 -9.82
C TRP A 110 -11.63 0.61 -9.12
N LEU A 111 -10.35 0.77 -9.47
CA LEU A 111 -9.49 1.84 -8.92
C LEU A 111 -9.99 3.23 -9.31
N ASP A 112 -10.40 3.41 -10.56
CA ASP A 112 -10.96 4.66 -11.06
C ASP A 112 -12.30 4.99 -10.39
N GLY A 113 -13.20 3.99 -10.28
CA GLY A 113 -14.45 4.14 -9.55
C GLY A 113 -14.25 4.46 -8.06
N SER A 114 -13.25 3.83 -7.44
CA SER A 114 -12.86 4.12 -6.06
C SER A 114 -12.35 5.56 -5.92
N LEU A 115 -11.48 6.02 -6.83
CA LEU A 115 -10.98 7.40 -6.83
C LEU A 115 -12.09 8.43 -7.02
N ALA A 116 -13.08 8.13 -7.86
CA ALA A 116 -14.25 8.98 -8.05
C ALA A 116 -15.08 9.08 -6.76
N ALA A 117 -15.33 7.96 -6.08
CA ALA A 117 -16.06 7.93 -4.81
C ALA A 117 -15.32 8.70 -3.71
N VAL A 118 -14.00 8.56 -3.63
CA VAL A 118 -13.18 9.20 -2.60
C VAL A 118 -12.60 10.56 -3.00
N ARG A 119 -13.16 11.22 -4.01
CA ARG A 119 -12.67 12.52 -4.52
C ARG A 119 -12.50 13.56 -3.39
N PRO A 120 -11.34 14.21 -3.24
CA PRO A 120 -11.12 15.21 -2.18
C PRO A 120 -12.19 16.31 -2.21
N SER A 121 -12.72 16.68 -1.04
CA SER A 121 -13.84 17.62 -0.93
C SER A 121 -13.39 19.08 -1.09
N SER A 122 -12.14 19.39 -0.75
CA SER A 122 -11.58 20.74 -0.87
C SER A 122 -10.34 20.80 -1.75
N SER A 123 -10.09 21.96 -2.36
CA SER A 123 -8.87 22.22 -3.13
C SER A 123 -7.61 22.17 -2.27
N ALA A 124 -7.71 22.51 -0.98
CA ALA A 124 -6.62 22.40 -0.01
C ALA A 124 -6.28 20.94 0.28
N GLU A 125 -7.30 20.10 0.56
CA GLU A 125 -7.13 18.66 0.75
C GLU A 125 -6.53 18.00 -0.49
N ARG A 126 -7.03 18.35 -1.69
CA ARG A 126 -6.48 17.84 -2.94
C ARG A 126 -5.01 18.20 -3.11
N ARG A 127 -4.62 19.46 -2.88
CA ARG A 127 -3.21 19.90 -2.97
C ARG A 127 -2.33 19.15 -1.99
N MET A 128 -2.79 18.96 -0.76
CA MET A 128 -2.06 18.18 0.25
C MET A 128 -1.83 16.73 -0.20
N LEU A 129 -2.87 16.06 -0.70
CA LEU A 129 -2.77 14.67 -1.16
C LEU A 129 -1.91 14.52 -2.42
N GLU A 130 -2.08 15.40 -3.42
CA GLU A 130 -1.22 15.40 -4.61
C GLU A 130 0.23 15.68 -4.25
N GLY A 131 0.50 16.62 -3.32
CA GLY A 131 1.84 16.87 -2.78
C GLY A 131 2.48 15.61 -2.19
N ALA A 132 1.71 14.81 -1.44
CA ALA A 132 2.16 13.53 -0.90
C ALA A 132 2.52 12.49 -1.99
N THR A 133 1.86 12.53 -3.15
CA THR A 133 2.21 11.63 -4.28
C THR A 133 3.50 12.03 -4.99
N THR A 134 3.81 13.33 -5.01
CA THR A 134 5.03 13.88 -5.65
C THR A 134 6.25 13.81 -4.75
N TRP A 135 6.06 13.57 -3.44
CA TRP A 135 7.12 13.62 -2.46
C TRP A 135 8.10 12.46 -2.64
N ARG A 136 9.24 12.77 -3.25
CA ARG A 136 10.41 11.89 -3.34
C ARG A 136 11.29 12.25 -2.14
N GLY A 137 11.16 11.51 -1.05
CA GLY A 137 11.82 11.81 0.23
C GLY A 137 13.30 12.19 0.05
N GLY A 138 13.62 13.46 0.35
CA GLY A 138 14.98 13.96 0.18
C GLY A 138 15.08 15.48 0.12
N ARG A 139 14.92 16.16 1.26
CA ARG A 139 15.65 17.40 1.63
C ARG A 139 15.36 17.72 3.10
N ALA A 140 16.03 16.99 4.00
CA ALA A 140 16.47 17.43 5.32
C ALA A 140 17.26 16.28 5.98
N GLY A 141 18.59 16.38 5.94
CA GLY A 141 19.55 15.81 6.90
C GLY A 141 19.54 14.31 7.23
N ALA A 142 20.65 13.65 6.86
CA ALA A 142 21.26 12.46 7.49
C ALA A 142 20.99 11.05 6.89
N PRO A 143 22.02 10.17 6.89
CA PRO A 143 22.12 9.02 5.99
C PRO A 143 21.52 7.75 6.61
N GLN A 144 20.42 7.26 6.05
CA GLN A 144 19.87 5.93 6.39
C GLN A 144 19.87 5.01 5.17
N SER A 145 20.98 5.04 4.40
CA SER A 145 21.16 4.31 3.14
C SER A 145 21.75 2.89 3.29
N SER A 146 21.74 2.34 4.51
CA SER A 146 22.46 1.08 4.82
C SER A 146 21.56 -0.14 5.03
N ARG A 147 20.24 0.03 5.21
CA ARG A 147 19.29 -1.09 5.44
C ARG A 147 18.50 -1.52 4.19
N ILE A 148 18.14 -0.58 3.31
CA ILE A 148 17.41 -0.89 2.06
C ILE A 148 18.32 -1.61 1.05
N SER A 149 19.59 -1.24 1.01
CA SER A 149 20.65 -1.87 0.21
C SER A 149 21.06 -3.27 0.71
N ARG A 150 20.77 -3.60 1.99
CA ARG A 150 20.95 -4.95 2.55
C ARG A 150 19.79 -5.89 2.15
N TRP A 151 18.57 -5.37 2.07
CA TRP A 151 17.38 -6.15 1.66
C TRP A 151 17.36 -6.50 0.16
N ARG A 152 17.89 -5.64 -0.73
CA ARG A 152 18.04 -5.97 -2.15
C ARG A 152 19.07 -7.08 -2.39
N ARG A 153 20.10 -7.18 -1.53
CA ARG A 153 21.16 -8.21 -1.62
C ARG A 153 20.73 -9.56 -1.05
N ASN A 154 19.92 -9.58 0.01
CA ASN A 154 19.54 -10.83 0.70
C ASN A 154 18.09 -11.24 0.40
N ARG A 155 17.60 -11.04 -0.83
CA ARG A 155 16.27 -11.49 -1.24
C ARG A 155 16.32 -13.02 -1.37
N PRO A 156 15.55 -13.81 -0.59
CA PRO A 156 15.44 -15.24 -0.84
C PRO A 156 14.86 -15.43 -2.25
N PRO A 157 15.39 -16.40 -3.04
CA PRO A 157 14.85 -16.69 -4.35
C PRO A 157 13.36 -17.06 -4.20
N PRO A 158 12.51 -16.71 -5.18
CA PRO A 158 11.12 -17.13 -5.15
C PRO A 158 11.07 -18.66 -5.01
N PRO A 159 10.17 -19.21 -4.17
CA PRO A 159 10.06 -20.66 -4.01
C PRO A 159 9.80 -21.31 -5.36
N SER A 160 10.39 -22.49 -5.58
CA SER A 160 10.18 -23.24 -6.81
C SER A 160 8.68 -23.46 -7.04
N PRO A 161 8.21 -23.52 -8.30
CA PRO A 161 6.79 -23.69 -8.61
C PRO A 161 6.14 -24.88 -7.88
N ARG A 162 6.92 -25.93 -7.60
CA ARG A 162 6.49 -27.11 -6.85
C ARG A 162 6.19 -26.82 -5.36
N ARG A 163 7.04 -26.02 -4.69
CA ARG A 163 6.82 -25.62 -3.28
C ARG A 163 5.66 -24.66 -3.08
N ALA A 164 5.35 -23.83 -4.08
CA ALA A 164 4.21 -22.92 -4.02
C ALA A 164 2.87 -23.68 -4.12
N VAL A 165 2.84 -24.79 -4.86
CA VAL A 165 1.68 -25.69 -4.94
C VAL A 165 1.49 -26.44 -3.63
N GLU A 166 2.55 -27.03 -3.06
CA GLU A 166 2.48 -27.74 -1.76
C GLU A 166 1.95 -26.86 -0.62
N LEU A 167 2.37 -25.60 -0.54
CA LEU A 167 1.89 -24.67 0.49
C LEU A 167 0.41 -24.30 0.31
N LEU A 168 -0.09 -24.27 -0.92
CA LEU A 168 -1.51 -24.03 -1.19
C LEU A 168 -2.36 -25.28 -0.91
N THR A 169 -1.81 -26.48 -1.17
CA THR A 169 -2.48 -27.75 -0.83
C THR A 169 -2.53 -27.96 0.69
N SER A 170 -1.47 -27.63 1.44
CA SER A 170 -1.48 -27.71 2.91
C SER A 170 -2.45 -26.72 3.57
N LEU A 171 -2.76 -25.58 2.93
CA LEU A 171 -3.72 -24.61 3.45
C LEU A 171 -5.19 -24.95 3.14
N GLN A 172 -5.47 -25.90 2.23
CA GLN A 172 -6.83 -26.36 1.95
C GLN A 172 -7.28 -27.56 2.81
N VAL A 173 -6.39 -28.18 3.60
CA VAL A 173 -6.74 -29.36 4.42
C VAL A 173 -7.28 -28.99 5.82
N GLN A 174 -7.30 -27.71 6.21
CA GLN A 174 -7.77 -27.29 7.55
C GLN A 174 -9.14 -26.61 7.61
N VAL A 175 -9.98 -26.71 6.56
CA VAL A 175 -11.36 -26.21 6.63
C VAL A 175 -12.33 -27.20 6.00
N VAL A 176 -12.74 -28.21 6.78
CA VAL A 176 -14.05 -28.88 6.72
C VAL A 176 -14.37 -29.28 8.18
N PRO A 177 -15.61 -29.05 8.67
CA PRO A 177 -15.98 -29.06 10.09
C PRO A 177 -15.81 -30.38 10.82
#